data_AF-A0A7X3LCZ3-F1
#
_entry.id   AF-A0A7X3LCZ3-F1
#
_cell.length_a   1.000
_cell.length_b   1.000
_cell.length_c   1.000
_cell.angle_alpha   90.00
_cell.angle_beta   90.00
_cell.angle_gamma   90.00
#
_symmetry.space_group_name_H-M   'P 1'
#
loop_
_entity.id
_entity.type
_entity.pdbx_description
1 polymer ?
#
loop_
_entity_poly.entity_id
_entity_poly.type
_entity_poly.pdbx_seq_one_letter_code
_entity_poly.pdbx_strand_id
1 'polypeptide(L)'
;MAAQSRFLQIAARSGLPKIMTGKGSVLAPGTKPTKVSYELLLGGSPSRVIAHGTLHVRCSALERMWLKPNVRLRLKNVYRIDISITEMKIVQASFKVVEET
;
A
#
# COMPACT_ATOMS: atom_id res chain seq x y z
N MET A 1 17.14 2.80 10.24
CA MET A 1 15.79 2.95 9.66
C MET A 1 15.89 2.70 8.15
N ALA A 2 15.74 1.46 7.65
CA ALA A 2 15.73 1.18 6.20
C ALA A 2 15.39 -0.29 5.88
N ALA A 3 14.27 -0.83 6.38
CA ALA A 3 13.84 -2.19 6.03
C ALA A 3 12.47 -2.23 5.33
N GLN A 4 11.89 -1.08 5.01
CA GLN A 4 10.49 -1.00 4.56
C GLN A 4 10.29 -1.19 3.04
N SER A 5 11.33 -1.08 2.20
CA SER A 5 11.12 -1.00 0.74
C SER A 5 11.96 -1.93 -0.14
N ARG A 6 12.77 -2.83 0.43
CA ARG A 6 13.60 -3.77 -0.36
C ARG A 6 12.77 -4.56 -1.39
N PHE A 7 11.53 -4.87 -1.03
CA PHE A 7 10.58 -5.53 -1.92
C PHE A 7 10.17 -4.67 -3.12
N LEU A 8 9.94 -3.37 -2.91
CA LEU A 8 9.64 -2.39 -3.95
C LEU A 8 10.84 -2.18 -4.87
N GLN A 9 12.04 -2.11 -4.30
CA GLN A 9 13.30 -2.03 -5.06
C GLN A 9 13.54 -3.28 -5.93
N ILE A 10 13.24 -4.48 -5.41
CA ILE A 10 13.34 -5.73 -6.19
C ILE A 10 12.36 -5.71 -7.37
N ALA A 11 11.14 -5.22 -7.16
CA ALA A 11 10.17 -5.09 -8.24
C ALA A 11 10.62 -4.08 -9.31
N ALA A 12 11.12 -2.90 -8.90
CA ALA A 12 11.60 -1.87 -9.83
C ALA A 12 12.80 -2.32 -10.67
N ARG A 13 13.72 -3.14 -10.11
CA ARG A 13 14.86 -3.70 -10.86
C ARG A 13 14.46 -4.61 -12.01
N SER A 14 13.26 -5.21 -11.98
CA SER A 14 12.81 -6.09 -13.05
C SER A 14 12.36 -5.35 -14.31
N GLY A 15 12.16 -4.02 -14.26
CA GLY A 15 11.74 -3.19 -15.39
C GLY A 15 10.31 -3.45 -15.91
N LEU A 16 9.61 -4.43 -15.34
CA LEU A 16 8.27 -4.84 -15.77
C LEU A 16 7.24 -4.55 -14.68
N PRO A 17 6.04 -4.05 -15.05
CA PRO A 17 4.98 -3.84 -14.10
C PRO A 17 4.54 -5.18 -13.50
N LYS A 18 4.52 -5.27 -12.17
CA LYS A 18 4.14 -6.48 -11.45
C LYS A 18 2.86 -6.24 -10.67
N ILE A 19 1.84 -7.04 -10.97
CA ILE A 19 0.58 -7.04 -10.21
C ILE A 19 0.72 -8.02 -9.05
N MET A 20 0.31 -7.57 -7.87
CA MET A 20 0.24 -8.38 -6.67
C MET A 20 -1.10 -8.25 -6.00
N THR A 21 -1.78 -9.37 -5.85
CA THR A 21 -3.02 -9.45 -5.10
C THR A 21 -2.81 -10.23 -3.82
N GLY A 22 -3.57 -9.90 -2.78
CA GLY A 22 -3.45 -10.63 -1.51
C GLY A 22 -4.34 -10.09 -0.41
N LYS A 23 -4.15 -10.64 0.79
CA LYS A 23 -4.78 -10.17 2.02
C LYS A 23 -3.72 -9.59 2.94
N GLY A 24 -4.04 -8.46 3.57
CA GLY A 24 -3.13 -7.72 4.41
C GLY A 24 -3.86 -7.08 5.59
N SER A 25 -3.18 -6.17 6.25
CA SER A 25 -3.78 -5.33 7.28
C SER A 25 -3.30 -3.90 7.14
N VAL A 26 -4.24 -2.97 7.20
CA VAL A 26 -3.96 -1.54 7.22
C VAL A 26 -3.92 -1.07 8.66
N LEU A 27 -2.93 -0.26 8.99
CA LEU A 27 -2.75 0.35 10.30
C LEU A 27 -2.62 1.86 10.12
N ALA A 28 -3.40 2.63 10.87
CA ALA A 28 -3.25 4.07 10.97
C ALA A 28 -3.14 4.49 12.44
N PRO A 29 -2.43 5.60 12.75
CA PRO A 29 -2.32 6.10 14.12
C PRO A 29 -3.67 6.25 14.81
N GLY A 30 -3.80 5.67 16.00
CA GLY A 30 -5.02 5.72 16.81
C GLY A 30 -6.17 4.82 16.33
N THR A 31 -5.91 3.87 15.42
CA THR A 31 -6.92 2.91 14.94
C THR A 31 -6.48 1.46 15.15
N LYS A 32 -7.46 0.54 15.27
CA LYS A 32 -7.17 -0.90 15.28
C LYS A 32 -6.76 -1.36 13.87
N PRO A 33 -5.83 -2.33 13.74
CA PRO A 33 -5.49 -2.91 12.45
C PRO A 33 -6.74 -3.43 11.74
N THR A 34 -6.91 -3.04 10.49
CA THR A 34 -8.06 -3.42 9.68
C THR A 34 -7.64 -4.41 8.60
N LYS A 35 -8.29 -5.57 8.54
CA LYS A 35 -8.02 -6.57 7.49
C LYS A 35 -8.54 -6.06 6.16
N VAL A 36 -7.68 -6.13 5.14
CA VAL A 36 -8.01 -5.70 3.77
C VAL A 36 -7.59 -6.77 2.78
N SER A 37 -8.29 -6.85 1.65
CA SER A 37 -7.68 -7.42 0.44
C SER A 37 -7.03 -6.29 -0.33
N TYR A 38 -5.90 -6.53 -0.98
CA TYR A 38 -5.20 -5.53 -1.77
C TYR A 38 -4.93 -6.05 -3.18
N GLU A 39 -4.91 -5.14 -4.13
CA GLU A 39 -4.31 -5.28 -5.43
C GLU A 39 -3.29 -4.15 -5.60
N LEU A 40 -2.07 -4.49 -5.95
CA LEU A 40 -0.93 -3.58 -5.99
C LEU A 40 -0.24 -3.74 -7.34
N LEU A 41 -0.24 -2.68 -8.13
CA LEU A 41 0.54 -2.55 -9.33
C LEU A 41 1.84 -1.83 -8.99
N LEU A 42 2.94 -2.56 -9.14
CA LEU A 42 4.30 -2.06 -8.94
C LEU A 42 4.88 -1.66 -10.28
N GLY A 43 5.31 -0.41 -10.39
CA GLY A 43 6.07 0.09 -11.52
C GLY A 43 7.24 0.95 -11.04
N GLY A 44 8.14 1.31 -11.94
CA GLY A 44 9.23 2.23 -11.60
C GLY A 44 10.45 2.08 -12.49
N SER A 45 11.36 3.04 -12.32
CA SER A 45 12.73 3.01 -12.81
C SER A 45 13.68 2.65 -11.66
N PRO A 46 14.96 2.32 -11.94
CA PRO A 46 15.96 2.09 -10.89
C PRO A 46 16.09 3.22 -9.87
N SER A 47 15.77 4.46 -10.28
CA SER A 47 15.84 5.68 -9.46
C SER A 47 14.53 6.06 -8.77
N ARG A 48 13.40 5.42 -9.12
CA ARG A 48 12.08 5.80 -8.58
C ARG A 48 11.12 4.64 -8.61
N VAL A 49 10.61 4.25 -7.44
CA VAL A 49 9.56 3.23 -7.34
C VAL A 49 8.20 3.88 -7.17
N ILE A 50 7.24 3.46 -8.00
CA ILE A 50 5.87 3.94 -7.95
C ILE A 50 4.96 2.73 -7.78
N ALA A 51 4.23 2.69 -6.67
CA ALA A 51 3.21 1.68 -6.45
C ALA A 51 1.83 2.34 -6.46
N HIS A 52 0.91 1.74 -7.20
CA HIS A 52 -0.50 2.10 -7.17
C HIS A 52 -1.29 0.87 -6.75
N GLY A 53 -2.35 1.05 -5.99
CA GLY A 53 -3.15 -0.09 -5.61
C GLY A 53 -4.53 0.26 -5.11
N THR A 54 -5.34 -0.78 -4.99
CA THR A 54 -6.68 -0.73 -4.44
C THR A 54 -6.74 -1.61 -3.20
N LEU A 55 -7.44 -1.14 -2.19
CA LEU A 55 -7.73 -1.84 -0.95
C LEU A 55 -9.22 -2.11 -0.92
N HIS A 56 -9.60 -3.36 -0.70
CA HIS A 56 -10.99 -3.80 -0.56
C HIS A 56 -11.28 -4.16 0.89
N VAL A 57 -12.30 -3.51 1.48
CA VAL A 57 -12.71 -3.74 2.87
C VAL A 57 -14.12 -3.20 3.12
N ARG A 58 -14.73 -3.63 4.23
CA ARG A 58 -16.02 -3.13 4.70
C ARG A 58 -15.91 -1.67 5.15
N CYS A 59 -16.72 -0.80 4.53
CA CYS A 59 -16.72 0.67 4.55
C CYS A 59 -16.29 1.35 5.87
N SER A 60 -16.88 0.94 6.99
CA SER A 60 -16.77 1.65 8.26
C SER A 60 -15.37 1.73 8.87
N ALA A 61 -14.45 0.85 8.45
CA ALA A 61 -13.09 0.83 8.95
C ALA A 61 -12.14 1.77 8.18
N LEU A 62 -12.41 2.04 6.90
CA LEU A 62 -11.56 2.91 6.07
C LEU A 62 -11.81 4.39 6.30
N GLU A 63 -13.05 4.78 6.61
CA GLU A 63 -13.41 6.20 6.81
C GLU A 63 -12.53 6.89 7.87
N ARG A 64 -12.21 6.18 8.96
CA ARG A 64 -11.32 6.71 10.02
C ARG A 64 -9.85 6.75 9.62
N MET A 65 -9.45 5.96 8.62
CA MET A 65 -8.08 5.87 8.13
C MET A 65 -7.80 6.87 7.00
N TRP A 66 -8.82 7.23 6.21
CA TRP A 66 -8.73 8.20 5.12
C TRP A 66 -8.16 9.56 5.56
N LEU A 67 -8.53 10.02 6.76
CA LEU A 67 -8.09 11.31 7.31
C LEU A 67 -6.69 11.28 7.92
N LYS A 68 -5.95 10.16 7.83
CA LYS A 68 -4.63 10.01 8.45
C LYS A 68 -3.53 10.09 7.39
N PRO A 69 -2.53 10.97 7.55
CA PRO A 69 -1.44 11.12 6.58
C PRO A 69 -0.50 9.90 6.53
N ASN A 70 -0.47 9.10 7.61
CA ASN A 70 0.50 8.01 7.77
C ASN A 70 -0.22 6.67 7.88
N VAL A 71 -0.60 6.08 6.75
CA VAL A 71 -1.25 4.78 6.71
C VAL A 71 -0.23 3.71 6.32
N ARG A 72 -0.17 2.60 7.06
CA ARG A 72 0.71 1.46 6.76
C ARG A 72 -0.08 0.28 6.26
N LEU A 73 0.28 -0.22 5.09
CA LEU A 73 -0.18 -1.49 4.57
C LEU A 73 0.83 -2.58 4.92
N ARG A 74 0.38 -3.56 5.70
CA ARG A 74 1.12 -4.80 5.95
C ARG A 74 0.66 -5.87 4.96
N LEU A 75 1.59 -6.33 4.13
CA LEU A 75 1.37 -7.40 3.17
C LEU A 75 1.48 -8.77 3.85
N LYS A 76 0.96 -9.82 3.19
CA LYS A 76 0.98 -11.20 3.71
C LYS A 76 2.40 -11.74 3.94
N ASN A 77 3.35 -11.28 3.12
CA ASN A 77 4.77 -11.62 3.15
C ASN A 77 5.58 -10.76 4.14
N VAL A 78 4.91 -10.23 5.18
CA VAL A 78 5.51 -9.48 6.31
C VAL A 78 6.06 -8.09 5.95
N TYR A 79 6.21 -7.75 4.66
CA TYR A 79 6.58 -6.41 4.24
C TYR A 79 5.53 -5.37 4.64
N ARG A 80 6.03 -4.15 4.90
CA ARG A 80 5.24 -3.01 5.33
C ARG A 80 5.53 -1.86 4.40
N ILE A 81 4.49 -1.27 3.85
CA ILE A 81 4.58 -0.14 2.93
C ILE A 81 3.82 1.02 3.55
N ASP A 82 4.45 2.19 3.63
CA ASP A 82 3.76 3.42 3.96
C ASP A 82 3.00 3.88 2.70
N ILE A 83 1.69 4.05 2.83
CA ILE A 83 0.79 4.35 1.73
C ILE A 83 0.06 5.66 2.00
N SER A 84 -0.23 6.40 0.94
CA SER A 84 -1.17 7.53 0.98
C SER A 84 -2.45 7.13 0.27
N ILE A 85 -3.59 7.17 0.97
CA ILE A 85 -4.88 6.87 0.35
C ILE A 85 -5.31 8.09 -0.47
N THR A 86 -5.54 7.91 -1.76
CA THR A 86 -5.77 8.98 -2.74
C THR A 86 -7.21 9.05 -3.23
N GLU A 87 -7.97 7.96 -3.12
CA GLU A 87 -9.43 7.94 -3.33
C GLU A 87 -10.09 6.94 -2.39
N MET A 88 -11.29 7.25 -1.88
CA MET A 88 -12.11 6.30 -1.11
C MET A 88 -13.54 6.26 -1.66
N LYS A 89 -13.99 5.04 -1.93
CA LYS A 89 -15.35 4.65 -2.32
C LYS A 89 -15.87 3.66 -1.27
N ILE A 90 -17.18 3.43 -1.26
CA ILE A 90 -17.91 2.69 -0.21
C ILE A 90 -17.26 1.34 0.19
N VAL A 91 -16.62 0.62 -0.74
CA VAL A 91 -15.97 -0.68 -0.44
C VAL A 91 -14.51 -0.74 -0.88
N GLN A 92 -13.95 0.38 -1.35
CA GLN A 92 -12.66 0.40 -2.02
C GLN A 92 -11.90 1.69 -1.73
N ALA A 93 -10.61 1.58 -1.46
CA ALA A 93 -9.72 2.72 -1.33
C ALA A 93 -8.53 2.58 -2.30
N SER A 94 -8.28 3.60 -3.11
CA SER A 94 -7.10 3.66 -3.97
C SER A 94 -5.97 4.34 -3.23
N PHE A 95 -4.74 3.84 -3.38
CA PHE A 95 -3.57 4.43 -2.75
C PHE A 95 -2.41 4.54 -3.73
N LYS A 96 -1.48 5.44 -3.41
CA LYS A 96 -0.22 5.61 -4.12
C LYS A 96 0.95 5.59 -3.14
N VAL A 97 2.06 5.06 -3.61
CA VAL A 97 3.36 5.10 -2.97
C VAL A 97 4.35 5.64 -3.99
N VAL A 98 5.14 6.63 -3.57
CA VAL A 98 6.26 7.13 -4.35
C VAL A 98 7.46 7.08 -3.41
N GLU A 99 8.46 6.31 -3.80
CA GLU A 99 9.74 6.25 -3.09
C GLU A 99 10.86 6.61 -4.07
N GLU A 100 11.65 7.59 -3.69
CA GLU A 100 12.87 7.99 -4.41
C GLU A 100 14.03 7.22 -3.78
N THR A 101 14.77 6.49 -4.61
CA THR A 101 15.86 5.60 -4.17
C THR A 101 17.18 6.34 -4.05
#